data_AF-A0A7X6FQI9-F1
#
_entry.id   AF-A0A7X6FQI9-F1
#
_cell.length_a   1.000
_cell.length_b   1.000
_cell.length_c   1.000
_cell.angle_alpha   90.00
_cell.angle_beta   90.00
_cell.angle_gamma   90.00
#
_symmetry.space_group_name_H-M   'P 1'
#
loop_
_entity.id
_entity.type
_entity.pdbx_description
1 polymer ?
#
loop_
_entity_poly.entity_id
_entity_poly.type
_entity_poly.pdbx_seq_one_letter_code
_entity_poly.pdbx_strand_id
1 'polypeptide(L)' 'MTYQVLAVYLHGTHAETQYYVAKDSVTVQQILRGDDSGVVCLVLQPEKAGLIAHLLNTSDEQPKGS' A
#
# COMPACT_ATOMS: atom_id res chain seq x y z
N MET A 1 3.38 11.49 -7.91
CA MET A 1 3.74 10.30 -7.10
C MET A 1 2.50 9.44 -7.01
N THR A 2 2.62 8.11 -7.11
CA THR A 2 1.45 7.21 -7.03
C THR A 2 1.61 6.17 -5.95
N TYR A 3 0.48 5.70 -5.44
CA TYR A 3 0.35 4.58 -4.52
C TYR A 3 -0.08 3.34 -5.28
N GLN A 4 0.49 2.20 -4.90
CA GLN A 4 0.20 0.89 -5.47
C GLN A 4 -0.11 -0.12 -4.35
N VAL A 5 -0.77 -1.21 -4.73
CA VAL A 5 -1.01 -2.34 -3.84
C VAL A 5 0.11 -3.36 -4.02
N LEU A 6 0.81 -3.71 -2.94
CA LEU A 6 1.82 -4.75 -2.90
C LEU A 6 1.27 -5.95 -2.13
N ALA A 7 1.25 -7.13 -2.78
CA ALA A 7 0.97 -8.39 -2.12
C ALA A 7 2.29 -9.00 -1.63
N VAL A 8 2.41 -9.20 -0.32
CA VAL A 8 3.61 -9.77 0.31
C VAL A 8 3.23 -11.09 0.95
N TYR A 9 3.90 -12.14 0.53
CA TYR A 9 3.74 -13.46 1.11
C TYR A 9 4.71 -13.63 2.29
N LEU A 10 4.16 -13.85 3.48
CA LEU A 10 4.96 -14.03 4.69
C LEU A 10 5.10 -15.52 4.97
N HIS A 11 6.34 -16.00 4.94
CA HIS A 11 6.70 -17.36 5.34
C HIS A 11 6.97 -17.39 6.85
N GLY A 12 6.03 -17.97 7.62
CA GLY A 12 6.15 -18.17 9.06
C GLY A 12 5.35 -19.39 9.51
N THR A 13 5.03 -19.48 10.81
CA THR A 13 4.23 -20.58 11.39
C THR A 13 2.83 -20.70 10.78
N HIS A 14 2.31 -19.59 10.26
CA HIS A 14 1.12 -19.54 9.41
C HIS A 14 1.49 -18.75 8.16
N ALA A 15 1.52 -19.41 7.01
CA ALA A 15 1.80 -18.74 5.76
C ALA A 15 0.57 -17.94 5.32
N GLU A 16 0.75 -16.65 5.07
CA GLU A 16 -0.35 -15.75 4.68
C GLU A 16 0.12 -14.71 3.66
N THR A 17 -0.83 -14.21 2.88
CA THR A 17 -0.63 -13.07 1.98
C THR A 17 -1.18 -11.81 2.64
N GLN A 18 -0.31 -10.83 2.89
CA GLN A 18 -0.71 -9.51 3.36
C GLN A 18 -0.67 -8.51 2.19
N TYR A 19 -1.64 -7.60 2.17
CA TYR A 19 -1.75 -6.56 1.14
C TYR A 19 -1.42 -5.20 1.76
N TYR A 20 -0.48 -4.49 1.15
CA TYR A 20 -0.01 -3.18 1.60
C TYR A 20 -0.33 -2.13 0.55
N VAL A 21 -0.67 -0.91 0.99
CA VAL A 21 -0.72 0.26 0.11
C VAL A 21 0.54 1.06 0.34
N ALA A 22 1.38 1.18 -0.69
CA ALA A 22 2.68 1.82 -0.57
C ALA A 22 2.95 2.76 -1.74
N LYS A 23 3.81 3.76 -1.52
CA LYS A 23 4.33 4.58 -2.61
C LYS A 23 5.05 3.70 -3.64
N ASP A 24 5.00 4.09 -4.91
CA ASP A 24 5.71 3.44 -6.02
C ASP A 24 7.21 3.21 -5.78
N SER A 25 7.85 4.09 -5.00
CA SER A 25 9.26 3.98 -4.61
C SER A 25 9.56 2.89 -3.58
N VAL A 26 8.53 2.33 -2.91
CA VAL A 26 8.70 1.32 -1.86
C VAL A 26 8.74 -0.07 -2.50
N THR A 27 9.73 -0.86 -2.11
CA THR A 27 9.89 -2.25 -2.56
C THR A 27 9.39 -3.26 -1.53
N VAL A 28 9.04 -4.47 -1.97
CA VAL A 28 8.68 -5.60 -1.08
C VAL A 28 9.81 -5.92 -0.09
N GLN A 29 11.08 -5.79 -0.51
CA GLN A 29 12.23 -6.04 0.35
C GLN A 29 12.34 -5.04 1.51
N GLN A 30 11.95 -3.78 1.31
CA GLN A 30 11.91 -2.78 2.39
C GLN A 30 10.82 -3.10 3.40
N ILE A 31 9.63 -3.49 2.93
CA ILE A 31 8.53 -3.94 3.79
C ILE A 31 8.96 -5.12 4.67
N LEU A 32 9.59 -6.14 4.07
CA LEU A 32 10.08 -7.32 4.79
C LEU A 32 11.18 -7.01 5.82
N ARG A 33 11.94 -5.91 5.62
CA ARG A 33 12.98 -5.45 6.55
C ARG A 33 12.44 -4.53 7.65
N GLY A 34 11.16 -4.16 7.61
CA GLY A 34 10.55 -3.23 8.56
C GLY A 34 10.88 -1.75 8.29
N ASP A 35 11.33 -1.41 7.07
CA ASP A 35 11.44 -0.02 6.63
C ASP A 35 10.10 0.40 6.02
N ASP A 36 9.24 0.96 6.85
CA ASP A 36 7.85 1.32 6.53
C ASP A 36 7.67 2.79 6.08
N SER A 37 8.79 3.49 5.83
CA SER A 37 8.77 4.86 5.33
C SER A 37 8.06 4.94 3.97
N GLY A 38 6.82 5.44 3.96
CA GLY A 38 5.99 5.55 2.75
C GLY A 38 5.01 4.38 2.53
N VAL A 39 4.83 3.51 3.53
CA VAL A 39 3.80 2.47 3.57
C VAL A 39 2.63 2.94 4.42
N VAL A 40 1.42 2.81 3.89
CA VAL A 40 0.19 2.92 4.68
C VAL A 40 -0.16 1.52 5.17
N CYS A 41 0.24 1.19 6.39
CA CYS A 41 -0.01 -0.10 7.02
C CYS A 41 -1.48 -0.22 7.44
N LEU A 42 -2.27 -0.92 6.65
CA LEU A 42 -3.57 -1.43 7.06
C LEU A 42 -3.64 -2.88 6.58
N VAL A 43 -3.82 -3.83 7.50
CA VAL A 43 -4.14 -5.22 7.13
C VAL A 43 -5.53 -5.19 6.51
N LEU A 44 -5.58 -5.14 5.18
CA LEU A 44 -6.80 -4.97 4.42
C LEU A 44 -7.10 -6.22 3.60
N GLN A 45 -8.38 -6.46 3.41
CA GLN A 45 -8.83 -7.28 2.30
C GLN A 45 -8.35 -6.62 0.98
N PRO A 46 -7.94 -7.40 -0.03
CA PRO A 46 -7.37 -6.87 -1.28
C PRO A 46 -8.26 -5.80 -1.95
N GLU A 47 -9.58 -5.97 -1.90
CA GLU A 47 -10.57 -5.02 -2.41
C GLU A 47 -10.46 -3.64 -1.73
N LYS A 48 -10.25 -3.61 -0.41
CA LYS A 48 -10.09 -2.37 0.35
C LYS A 48 -8.73 -1.72 0.10
N ALA A 49 -7.67 -2.52 -0.08
CA ALA A 49 -6.35 -1.99 -0.43
C ALA A 49 -6.39 -1.27 -1.79
N GLY A 50 -7.10 -1.85 -2.77
CA GLY A 50 -7.31 -1.22 -4.08
C GLY A 50 -8.07 0.11 -3.98
N LEU A 51 -9.14 0.16 -3.17
CA LEU A 51 -9.90 1.39 -2.94
C LEU A 51 -9.04 2.49 -2.30
N ILE A 52 -8.23 2.17 -1.30
CA ILE A 52 -7.37 3.15 -0.64
C ILE A 52 -6.29 3.67 -1.60
N ALA A 53 -5.64 2.78 -2.37
CA ALA A 53 -4.68 3.22 -3.38
C ALA A 53 -5.33 4.18 -4.39
N HIS A 54 -6.55 3.87 -4.84
CA HIS A 54 -7.30 4.76 -5.73
C HIS A 54 -7.62 6.12 -5.08
N LEU A 55 -8.11 6.14 -3.84
CA LEU A 55 -8.41 7.38 -3.11
C LEU A 55 -7.16 8.24 -2.89
N LEU A 56 -6.04 7.63 -2.52
CA LEU A 56 -4.77 8.35 -2.33
C LEU A 56 -4.23 8.95 -3.64
N ASN A 57 -4.47 8.29 -4.77
CA ASN A 57 -4.04 8.78 -6.09
C ASN A 57 -4.99 9.84 -6.67
N THR A 58 -6.24 9.88 -6.24
CA THR A 58 -7.26 10.85 -6.72
C THR A 58 -7.39 12.07 -5.81
N SER A 59 -6.95 11.98 -4.55
CA SER A 59 -6.96 13.11 -3.61
C SER A 59 -6.00 14.24 -3.99
N ASP A 60 -5.05 14.00 -4.91
CA ASP A 60 -4.19 15.03 -5.51
C ASP A 60 -4.93 15.95 -6.49
N GLU A 61 -6.12 15.56 -6.98
CA GLU A 61 -6.95 16.35 -7.90
C GLU A 61 -8.00 17.21 -7.16
N GLN A 62 -7.69 17.79 -6.00
CA GLN A 62 -8.60 18.80 -5.44
C GLN A 62 -8.74 19.96 -6.46
N PRO A 63 -9.96 20.23 -6.98
CA PRO A 63 -10.16 21.41 -7.82
C PRO A 63 -9.85 22.64 -6.96
N LYS A 64 -8.84 23.41 -7.35
CA LYS A 64 -8.67 24.77 -6.85
C LYS A 64 -9.96 25.50 -7.21
N GLY A 65 -10.80 25.77 -6.21
CA GLY A 65 -12.06 26.48 -6.40
C GLY A 65 -11.87 27.72 -7.24
N SER A 66 -12.69 27.83 -8.29
CA SER A 66 -12.83 28.97 -9.18
C SER A 66 -13.38 30.20 -8.47
#